data_AF-Q1HMF8-F1
#
_entry.id   AF-Q1HMF8-F1
#
_cell.length_a   1.000
_cell.length_b   1.000
_cell.length_c   1.000
_cell.angle_alpha   90.00
_cell.angle_beta   90.00
_cell.angle_gamma   90.00
#
_symmetry.space_group_name_H-M   'P 1'
#
loop_
_entity.id
_entity.type
_entity.pdbx_description
1 polymer ?
#
loop_
_entity_poly.entity_id
_entity_poly.type
_entity_poly.pdbx_seq_one_letter_code
_entity_poly.pdbx_strand_id
1 'polypeptide(L)'
;GVTDLAPGDHVLPVFTGECKECPHCKSAESNMCDLLRINTDRGVMIGDGKSRFSINGKPIYHFVGTSTFSEYTVMHVGCVAKINPAAPLDKVCVLSCGISTGLGATINVAKPPKGSTVAIFGLGAVGLAAAEGVRIAGASRIIGIDLNANRFEEARKFGCTEFVNPKDHDKPVQQVLAEMTNGGVDRSVECTGNINAMIQAFECVHDGWGVAVLVGVPHKDAEFMTHPMNFLNERTLKGTFFGNYKPRTDLPNVVELYMKK
;
A
#
# COMPACT_ATOMS: atom_id res chain seq x y z
N GLY A 1 -25.00 -18.51 4.78
CA GLY A 1 -24.09 -19.38 4.01
C GLY A 1 -23.24 -18.54 3.08
N VAL A 2 -22.31 -19.15 2.34
CA VAL A 2 -21.52 -18.46 1.29
C VAL A 2 -22.34 -18.44 -0.01
N THR A 3 -22.57 -17.26 -0.58
CA THR A 3 -23.40 -17.09 -1.80
C THR A 3 -22.65 -16.51 -2.98
N ASP A 4 -21.56 -15.77 -2.73
CA ASP A 4 -20.86 -14.98 -3.76
C ASP A 4 -19.67 -15.73 -4.38
N LEU A 5 -19.43 -16.97 -3.96
CA LEU A 5 -18.35 -17.85 -4.41
C LEU A 5 -18.87 -19.28 -4.58
N ALA A 6 -18.30 -20.00 -5.55
CA ALA A 6 -18.55 -21.41 -5.79
C ALA A 6 -17.24 -22.19 -6.02
N PRO A 7 -17.24 -23.53 -5.85
CA PRO A 7 -16.12 -24.36 -6.25
C PRO A 7 -15.71 -24.10 -7.71
N GLY A 8 -14.42 -23.95 -7.96
CA GLY A 8 -13.86 -23.63 -9.28
C GLY A 8 -13.62 -22.14 -9.54
N ASP A 9 -14.13 -21.24 -8.71
CA ASP A 9 -13.83 -19.80 -8.84
C ASP A 9 -12.34 -19.53 -8.58
N HIS A 10 -11.71 -18.74 -9.47
CA HIS A 10 -10.37 -18.20 -9.24
C HIS A 10 -10.47 -17.01 -8.27
N VAL A 11 -9.61 -17.02 -7.26
CA VAL A 11 -9.67 -16.06 -6.15
C VAL A 11 -8.30 -15.58 -5.69
N LEU A 12 -8.27 -14.41 -5.07
CA LEU A 12 -7.14 -13.92 -4.29
C LEU A 12 -7.50 -13.84 -2.80
N PRO A 13 -6.78 -14.57 -1.93
CA PRO A 13 -6.73 -14.33 -0.50
C PRO A 13 -6.21 -12.93 -0.18
N VAL A 14 -6.94 -12.16 0.63
CA VAL A 14 -6.51 -10.84 1.11
C VAL A 14 -6.42 -10.85 2.65
N PHE A 15 -5.38 -10.23 3.20
CA PHE A 15 -5.09 -10.19 4.65
C PHE A 15 -6.05 -9.31 5.46
N THR A 16 -6.95 -8.61 4.78
CA THR A 16 -8.06 -7.84 5.31
C THR A 16 -9.29 -8.08 4.44
N GLY A 17 -10.49 -7.84 4.97
CA GLY A 17 -11.72 -8.18 4.28
C GLY A 17 -12.72 -7.04 4.15
N GLU A 18 -13.85 -7.38 3.53
CA GLU A 18 -14.98 -6.52 3.23
C GLU A 18 -16.27 -7.28 3.51
N CYS A 19 -16.89 -7.01 4.67
CA CYS A 19 -18.13 -7.68 5.07
C CYS A 19 -19.39 -7.08 4.42
N LYS A 20 -19.28 -5.92 3.76
CA LYS A 20 -20.37 -5.14 3.15
C LYS A 20 -21.43 -4.57 4.10
N GLU A 21 -21.44 -4.98 5.36
CA GLU A 21 -22.48 -4.59 6.31
C GLU A 21 -22.07 -3.54 7.36
N CYS A 22 -20.79 -3.50 7.73
CA CYS A 22 -20.31 -2.56 8.76
C CYS A 22 -20.22 -1.12 8.24
N PRO A 23 -20.23 -0.10 9.14
CA PRO A 23 -20.09 1.32 8.77
C PRO A 23 -18.91 1.60 7.83
N HIS A 24 -17.73 1.01 8.09
CA HIS A 24 -16.57 1.18 7.20
C HIS A 24 -16.79 0.62 5.80
N CYS A 25 -17.48 -0.53 5.67
CA CYS A 25 -17.77 -1.11 4.37
C CYS A 25 -18.82 -0.29 3.60
N LYS A 26 -19.80 0.30 4.30
CA LYS A 26 -20.85 1.15 3.72
C LYS A 26 -20.36 2.56 3.36
N SER A 27 -19.30 3.04 4.02
CA SER A 27 -18.65 4.30 3.68
C SER A 27 -17.89 4.22 2.36
N ALA A 28 -17.95 5.27 1.53
CA ALA A 28 -17.12 5.40 0.34
C ALA A 28 -15.65 5.75 0.67
N GLU A 29 -15.39 6.29 1.86
CA GLU A 29 -14.08 6.83 2.25
C GLU A 29 -13.11 5.78 2.80
N SER A 30 -13.61 4.60 3.20
CA SER A 30 -12.83 3.63 3.98
C SER A 30 -12.90 2.20 3.46
N ASN A 31 -11.81 1.47 3.66
CA ASN A 31 -11.68 0.03 3.43
C ASN A 31 -11.43 -0.77 4.73
N MET A 32 -11.55 -0.14 5.90
CA MET A 32 -11.16 -0.71 7.20
C MET A 32 -12.29 -1.50 7.86
N CYS A 33 -12.75 -2.60 7.24
CA CYS A 33 -13.88 -3.38 7.76
C CYS A 33 -13.78 -3.71 9.26
N ASP A 34 -14.81 -3.35 10.05
CA ASP A 34 -14.83 -3.60 11.50
C ASP A 34 -14.63 -5.06 11.88
N LEU A 35 -15.23 -5.96 11.10
CA LEU A 35 -15.18 -7.39 11.34
C LEU A 35 -13.85 -8.02 10.87
N LEU A 36 -13.33 -7.53 9.74
CA LEU A 36 -12.31 -8.23 8.95
C LEU A 36 -11.03 -7.40 8.75
N ARG A 37 -10.81 -6.39 9.60
CA ARG A 37 -9.53 -5.70 9.66
C ARG A 37 -8.40 -6.69 9.96
N ILE A 38 -7.21 -6.39 9.44
CA ILE A 38 -5.99 -7.16 9.73
C ILE A 38 -5.83 -7.35 11.24
N ASN A 39 -5.46 -8.56 11.64
CA ASN A 39 -5.09 -8.88 13.02
C ASN A 39 -3.95 -9.89 12.97
N THR A 40 -2.77 -9.48 13.43
CA THR A 40 -1.54 -10.29 13.41
C THR A 40 -1.48 -11.28 14.57
N ASP A 41 -2.24 -11.07 15.64
CA ASP A 41 -2.25 -11.90 16.84
C ASP A 41 -3.31 -13.01 16.77
N ARG A 42 -4.29 -12.89 15.86
CA ARG A 42 -5.37 -13.86 15.68
C ARG A 42 -4.90 -15.06 14.86
N GLY A 43 -4.63 -16.16 15.56
CA GLY A 43 -4.28 -17.46 14.97
C GLY A 43 -5.45 -18.39 14.61
N VAL A 44 -6.70 -17.94 14.73
CA VAL A 44 -7.89 -18.80 14.66
C VAL A 44 -9.01 -18.17 13.84
N MET A 45 -9.99 -18.99 13.41
CA MET A 45 -11.16 -18.51 12.67
C MET A 45 -12.09 -17.68 13.56
N ILE A 46 -12.68 -16.62 12.99
CA ILE A 46 -13.59 -15.72 13.71
C ILE A 46 -14.87 -16.44 14.17
N GLY A 47 -15.35 -17.42 13.39
CA GLY A 47 -16.65 -18.05 13.65
C GLY A 47 -16.70 -18.97 14.87
N ASP A 48 -15.59 -19.62 15.24
CA ASP A 48 -15.56 -20.59 16.34
C ASP A 48 -14.32 -20.51 17.24
N GLY A 49 -13.40 -19.57 16.95
CA GLY A 49 -12.15 -19.43 17.72
C GLY A 49 -11.20 -20.62 17.58
N LYS A 50 -11.35 -21.48 16.56
CA LYS A 50 -10.48 -22.65 16.33
C LYS A 50 -9.65 -22.50 15.07
N SER A 51 -8.49 -23.17 15.04
CA SER A 51 -7.74 -23.32 13.80
C SER A 51 -8.42 -24.32 12.86
N ARG A 52 -7.98 -24.32 11.60
CA ARG A 52 -8.34 -25.32 10.58
C ARG A 52 -7.14 -26.20 10.18
N PHE A 53 -5.97 -25.92 10.75
CA PHE A 53 -4.76 -26.69 10.53
C PHE A 53 -4.40 -27.46 11.80
N SER A 54 -3.90 -28.68 11.61
CA SER A 54 -3.33 -29.48 12.68
C SER A 54 -2.32 -30.47 12.13
N ILE A 55 -1.33 -30.81 12.95
CA ILE A 55 -0.44 -31.95 12.71
C ILE A 55 -0.58 -32.87 13.92
N ASN A 56 -0.88 -34.16 13.69
CA ASN A 56 -1.07 -35.16 14.73
C ASN A 56 -2.07 -34.71 15.83
N GLY A 57 -3.17 -34.07 15.42
CA GLY A 57 -4.20 -33.53 16.32
C GLY A 57 -3.82 -32.27 17.10
N LYS A 58 -2.58 -31.76 16.96
CA LYS A 58 -2.16 -30.50 17.57
C LYS A 58 -2.45 -29.33 16.62
N PRO A 59 -3.19 -28.30 17.06
CA PRO A 59 -3.50 -27.14 16.21
C PRO A 59 -2.25 -26.40 15.74
N ILE A 60 -2.27 -25.97 14.49
CA ILE A 60 -1.30 -25.00 13.93
C ILE A 60 -2.07 -23.70 13.68
N TYR A 61 -1.56 -22.57 14.15
CA TYR A 61 -2.28 -21.31 14.02
C TYR A 61 -2.27 -20.79 12.58
N HIS A 62 -3.35 -20.09 12.24
CA HIS A 62 -3.43 -19.25 11.05
C HIS A 62 -2.50 -18.04 11.17
N PHE A 63 -2.18 -17.42 10.03
CA PHE A 63 -1.48 -16.15 9.99
C PHE A 63 -2.22 -15.15 9.10
N VAL A 64 -2.49 -13.97 9.66
CA VAL A 64 -3.22 -12.83 9.04
C VAL A 64 -4.49 -13.23 8.28
N GLY A 65 -5.16 -14.29 8.75
CA GLY A 65 -6.40 -14.80 8.16
C GLY A 65 -6.27 -15.36 6.73
N THR A 66 -5.05 -15.65 6.25
CA THR A 66 -4.80 -16.17 4.88
C THR A 66 -4.07 -17.50 4.88
N SER A 67 -2.95 -17.61 5.59
CA SER A 67 -2.14 -18.84 5.71
C SER A 67 -1.80 -19.48 4.36
N THR A 68 -1.34 -18.69 3.38
CA THR A 68 -1.14 -19.14 1.99
C THR A 68 0.09 -20.03 1.76
N PHE A 69 0.89 -20.31 2.80
CA PHE A 69 2.00 -21.27 2.74
C PHE A 69 1.50 -22.69 3.05
N SER A 70 0.50 -23.13 2.30
CA SER A 70 -0.14 -24.43 2.37
C SER A 70 -0.85 -24.69 1.04
N GLU A 71 -0.91 -25.94 0.58
CA GLU A 71 -1.62 -26.30 -0.66
C GLU A 71 -3.12 -25.99 -0.57
N TYR A 72 -3.68 -26.03 0.64
CA TYR A 72 -5.06 -25.64 0.94
C TYR A 72 -5.12 -24.74 2.16
N THR A 73 -6.05 -23.77 2.16
CA THR A 73 -6.33 -22.92 3.31
C THR A 73 -7.83 -22.70 3.49
N VAL A 74 -8.23 -22.26 4.67
CA VAL A 74 -9.61 -21.92 5.01
C VAL A 74 -9.66 -20.48 5.47
N MET A 75 -10.53 -19.69 4.85
CA MET A 75 -10.62 -18.25 5.08
C MET A 75 -12.05 -17.80 5.29
N HIS A 76 -12.22 -16.62 5.89
CA HIS A 76 -13.52 -15.96 5.91
C HIS A 76 -13.85 -15.44 4.50
N VAL A 77 -15.07 -15.72 4.00
CA VAL A 77 -15.52 -15.31 2.64
C VAL A 77 -15.30 -13.82 2.36
N GLY A 78 -15.46 -12.97 3.38
CA GLY A 78 -15.23 -11.54 3.28
C GLY A 78 -13.77 -11.14 2.98
N CYS A 79 -12.80 -12.05 3.09
CA CYS A 79 -11.38 -11.83 2.80
C CYS A 79 -10.94 -12.47 1.47
N VAL A 80 -11.89 -12.87 0.63
CA VAL A 80 -11.62 -13.58 -0.64
C VAL A 80 -12.17 -12.75 -1.80
N ALA A 81 -11.28 -12.26 -2.65
CA ALA A 81 -11.65 -11.54 -3.86
C ALA A 81 -11.79 -12.51 -5.03
N LYS A 82 -12.98 -12.60 -5.63
CA LYS A 82 -13.20 -13.34 -6.88
C LYS A 82 -12.59 -12.57 -8.04
N ILE A 83 -11.79 -13.23 -8.87
CA ILE A 83 -11.04 -12.58 -9.95
C ILE A 83 -11.34 -13.22 -11.31
N ASN A 84 -10.80 -12.61 -12.36
CA ASN A 84 -10.87 -13.12 -13.72
C ASN A 84 -10.26 -14.53 -13.80
N PRO A 85 -11.00 -15.55 -14.29
CA PRO A 85 -10.48 -16.91 -14.38
C PRO A 85 -9.34 -17.05 -15.41
N ALA A 86 -9.21 -16.12 -16.37
CA ALA A 86 -8.10 -16.10 -17.32
C ALA A 86 -6.82 -15.48 -16.75
N ALA A 87 -6.86 -14.89 -15.55
CA ALA A 87 -5.69 -14.27 -14.96
C ALA A 87 -4.65 -15.33 -14.52
N PRO A 88 -3.37 -15.18 -14.90
CA PRO A 88 -2.31 -16.09 -14.52
C PRO A 88 -2.02 -15.99 -13.02
N LEU A 89 -2.42 -17.01 -12.25
CA LEU A 89 -2.34 -17.03 -10.78
C LEU A 89 -0.90 -16.91 -10.26
N ASP A 90 0.10 -17.34 -11.03
CA ASP A 90 1.52 -17.19 -10.72
C ASP A 90 2.02 -15.74 -10.85
N LYS A 91 1.22 -14.84 -11.43
CA LYS A 91 1.50 -13.40 -11.52
C LYS A 91 0.61 -12.59 -10.59
N VAL A 92 -0.71 -12.80 -10.63
CA VAL A 92 -1.65 -11.91 -9.93
C VAL A 92 -1.68 -12.11 -8.42
N CYS A 93 -1.03 -13.17 -7.90
CA CYS A 93 -0.90 -13.39 -6.46
C CYS A 93 -0.23 -12.22 -5.72
N VAL A 94 0.66 -11.45 -6.36
CA VAL A 94 1.32 -10.29 -5.73
C VAL A 94 0.39 -9.08 -5.54
N LEU A 95 -0.78 -9.09 -6.19
CA LEU A 95 -1.75 -7.99 -6.11
C LEU A 95 -2.51 -7.98 -4.78
N SER A 96 -2.54 -9.08 -4.02
CA SER A 96 -3.31 -9.14 -2.77
C SER A 96 -2.60 -8.51 -1.56
N CYS A 97 -1.46 -7.84 -1.75
CA CYS A 97 -0.74 -7.14 -0.69
C CYS A 97 0.03 -5.90 -1.21
N GLY A 98 1.35 -6.00 -1.36
CA GLY A 98 2.24 -4.85 -1.53
C GLY A 98 2.02 -4.05 -2.81
N ILE A 99 1.72 -4.72 -3.93
CA ILE A 99 1.52 -4.02 -5.22
C ILE A 99 0.28 -3.13 -5.17
N SER A 100 -0.87 -3.66 -4.79
CA SER A 100 -2.10 -2.85 -4.64
C SER A 100 -1.96 -1.78 -3.57
N THR A 101 -1.14 -2.04 -2.53
CA THR A 101 -0.86 -1.04 -1.49
C THR A 101 -0.17 0.20 -2.05
N GLY A 102 0.92 0.05 -2.81
CA GLY A 102 1.62 1.17 -3.42
C GLY A 102 0.83 1.84 -4.55
N LEU A 103 0.21 1.02 -5.41
CA LEU A 103 -0.61 1.51 -6.52
C LEU A 103 -1.80 2.36 -6.01
N GLY A 104 -2.51 1.86 -5.00
CA GLY A 104 -3.65 2.58 -4.42
C GLY A 104 -3.22 3.78 -3.58
N ALA A 105 -2.07 3.72 -2.88
CA ALA A 105 -1.52 4.88 -2.16
C ALA A 105 -1.35 6.09 -3.09
N THR A 106 -1.04 5.84 -4.35
CA THR A 106 -0.82 6.90 -5.35
C THR A 106 -2.10 7.25 -6.09
N ILE A 107 -2.78 6.27 -6.69
CA ILE A 107 -3.98 6.53 -7.52
C ILE A 107 -5.19 6.94 -6.67
N ASN A 108 -5.40 6.33 -5.50
CA ASN A 108 -6.60 6.57 -4.70
C ASN A 108 -6.40 7.66 -3.63
N VAL A 109 -5.18 7.84 -3.11
CA VAL A 109 -4.92 8.71 -1.96
C VAL A 109 -4.13 9.95 -2.33
N ALA A 110 -2.91 9.80 -2.87
CA ALA A 110 -2.07 10.93 -3.24
C ALA A 110 -2.69 11.72 -4.41
N LYS A 111 -3.27 11.04 -5.40
CA LYS A 111 -3.91 11.62 -6.59
C LYS A 111 -3.03 12.72 -7.21
N PRO A 112 -1.80 12.38 -7.65
CA PRO A 112 -0.90 13.36 -8.26
C PRO A 112 -1.55 13.95 -9.53
N PRO A 113 -1.58 15.28 -9.69
CA PRO A 113 -1.99 15.89 -10.95
C PRO A 113 -1.08 15.48 -12.10
N LYS A 114 -1.60 15.47 -13.33
CA LYS A 114 -0.77 15.25 -14.52
C LYS A 114 0.33 16.32 -14.59
N GLY A 115 1.55 15.91 -14.89
CA GLY A 115 2.73 16.78 -14.96
C GLY A 115 3.38 17.12 -13.62
N SER A 116 2.85 16.61 -12.50
CA SER A 116 3.40 16.86 -11.16
C SER A 116 4.78 16.21 -10.92
N THR A 117 5.43 16.65 -9.85
CA THR A 117 6.65 16.05 -9.29
C THR A 117 6.32 15.25 -8.04
N VAL A 118 6.77 13.99 -7.97
CA VAL A 118 6.46 13.08 -6.87
C VAL A 118 7.71 12.45 -6.27
N ALA A 119 7.83 12.44 -4.95
CA ALA A 119 8.88 11.73 -4.20
C ALA A 119 8.38 10.38 -3.67
N ILE A 120 9.14 9.30 -3.86
CA ILE A 120 8.85 7.96 -3.32
C ILE A 120 9.97 7.53 -2.38
N PHE A 121 9.67 7.42 -1.09
CA PHE A 121 10.63 6.98 -0.08
C PHE A 121 10.55 5.47 0.11
N GLY A 122 11.65 4.77 -0.19
CA GLY A 122 11.78 3.31 -0.15
C GLY A 122 11.40 2.66 -1.48
N LEU A 123 12.37 2.03 -2.14
CA LEU A 123 12.21 1.39 -3.47
C LEU A 123 12.08 -0.14 -3.35
N GLY A 124 11.31 -0.61 -2.36
CA GLY A 124 10.85 -2.00 -2.29
C GLY A 124 9.58 -2.23 -3.12
N ALA A 125 8.95 -3.40 -3.01
CA ALA A 125 7.75 -3.73 -3.80
C ALA A 125 6.62 -2.69 -3.70
N VAL A 126 6.36 -2.15 -2.51
CA VAL A 126 5.35 -1.10 -2.30
C VAL A 126 5.74 0.20 -3.01
N GLY A 127 6.99 0.64 -2.85
CA GLY A 127 7.48 1.86 -3.49
C GLY A 127 7.55 1.76 -5.01
N LEU A 128 7.97 0.62 -5.56
CA LEU A 128 7.96 0.37 -7.00
C LEU A 128 6.53 0.40 -7.56
N ALA A 129 5.56 -0.17 -6.84
CA ALA A 129 4.16 -0.09 -7.23
C ALA A 129 3.58 1.34 -7.09
N ALA A 130 4.05 2.11 -6.11
CA ALA A 130 3.72 3.52 -5.99
C ALA A 130 4.28 4.33 -7.17
N ALA A 131 5.56 4.14 -7.53
CA ALA A 131 6.17 4.77 -8.71
C ALA A 131 5.37 4.45 -9.99
N GLU A 132 4.95 3.19 -10.15
CA GLU A 132 4.12 2.77 -11.28
C GLU A 132 2.75 3.47 -11.28
N GLY A 133 2.09 3.59 -10.12
CA GLY A 133 0.83 4.33 -10.00
C GLY A 133 0.97 5.82 -10.30
N VAL A 134 2.09 6.43 -9.91
CA VAL A 134 2.44 7.81 -10.26
C VAL A 134 2.67 7.96 -11.77
N ARG A 135 3.36 7.00 -12.39
CA ARG A 135 3.58 6.95 -13.84
C ARG A 135 2.25 6.85 -14.59
N ILE A 136 1.34 5.99 -14.14
CA ILE A 136 -0.02 5.85 -14.69
C ILE A 136 -0.81 7.17 -14.55
N ALA A 137 -0.66 7.88 -13.43
CA ALA A 137 -1.29 9.18 -13.22
C ALA A 137 -0.67 10.32 -14.06
N GLY A 138 0.47 10.08 -14.73
CA GLY A 138 1.08 11.00 -15.68
C GLY A 138 1.91 12.12 -15.03
N ALA A 139 2.54 11.86 -13.88
CA ALA A 139 3.54 12.76 -13.32
C ALA A 139 4.74 12.95 -14.28
N SER A 140 5.37 14.12 -14.25
CA SER A 140 6.52 14.44 -15.11
C SER A 140 7.86 14.03 -14.49
N ARG A 141 7.96 14.13 -13.16
CA ARG A 141 9.16 13.81 -12.39
C ARG A 141 8.82 12.86 -11.26
N ILE A 142 9.52 11.74 -11.19
CA ILE A 142 9.36 10.72 -10.14
C ILE A 142 10.71 10.50 -9.49
N ILE A 143 10.90 11.06 -8.31
CA ILE A 143 12.16 11.01 -7.55
C ILE A 143 12.09 9.83 -6.60
N GLY A 144 12.93 8.81 -6.83
CA GLY A 144 13.08 7.68 -5.92
C GLY A 144 14.09 7.97 -4.82
N ILE A 145 13.77 7.66 -3.56
CA ILE A 145 14.65 7.86 -2.42
C ILE A 145 14.90 6.52 -1.74
N ASP A 146 16.13 6.04 -1.73
CA ASP A 146 16.51 4.79 -1.04
C ASP A 146 17.99 4.85 -0.60
N LEU A 147 18.34 4.12 0.46
CA LEU A 147 19.72 4.03 0.94
C LEU A 147 20.58 3.09 0.09
N ASN A 148 19.95 2.25 -0.73
CA ASN A 148 20.61 1.32 -1.63
C ASN A 148 20.50 1.79 -3.08
N ALA A 149 21.57 2.42 -3.57
CA ALA A 149 21.66 2.93 -4.95
C ALA A 149 21.40 1.87 -6.02
N ASN A 150 21.67 0.59 -5.75
CA ASN A 150 21.44 -0.49 -6.70
C ASN A 150 19.96 -0.71 -7.03
N ARG A 151 19.03 -0.15 -6.22
CA ARG A 151 17.59 -0.21 -6.49
C ARG A 151 17.13 0.73 -7.61
N PHE A 152 17.93 1.74 -7.96
CA PHE A 152 17.49 2.72 -8.94
C PHE A 152 17.36 2.14 -10.35
N GLU A 153 18.25 1.22 -10.74
CA GLU A 153 18.17 0.53 -12.05
C GLU A 153 16.80 -0.12 -12.26
N GLU A 154 16.30 -0.81 -11.24
CA GLU A 154 14.98 -1.42 -11.30
C GLU A 154 13.88 -0.37 -11.22
N ALA A 155 14.00 0.61 -10.32
CA ALA A 155 13.00 1.66 -10.15
C ALA A 155 12.73 2.48 -11.43
N ARG A 156 13.74 2.65 -12.30
CA ARG A 156 13.55 3.27 -13.62
C ARG A 156 12.55 2.52 -14.49
N LYS A 157 12.50 1.18 -14.42
CA LYS A 157 11.53 0.36 -15.15
C LYS A 157 10.09 0.57 -14.65
N PHE A 158 9.93 1.06 -13.42
CA PHE A 158 8.65 1.42 -12.79
C PHE A 158 8.35 2.92 -12.85
N GLY A 159 9.14 3.69 -13.62
CA GLY A 159 8.87 5.10 -13.91
C GLY A 159 9.70 6.12 -13.13
N CYS A 160 10.54 5.72 -12.16
CA CYS A 160 11.42 6.68 -11.51
C CYS A 160 12.33 7.37 -12.53
N THR A 161 12.34 8.71 -12.54
CA THR A 161 13.14 9.53 -13.46
C THR A 161 14.44 9.98 -12.80
N GLU A 162 14.42 10.15 -11.49
CA GLU A 162 15.52 10.68 -10.68
C GLU A 162 15.71 9.83 -9.43
N PHE A 163 16.87 9.92 -8.81
CA PHE A 163 17.19 9.19 -7.60
C PHE A 163 17.99 10.05 -6.62
N VAL A 164 17.66 9.91 -5.35
CA VAL A 164 18.39 10.54 -4.24
C VAL A 164 18.70 9.46 -3.22
N ASN A 165 19.98 9.28 -2.93
CA ASN A 165 20.41 8.50 -1.78
C ASN A 165 20.74 9.47 -0.64
N PRO A 166 20.00 9.43 0.49
CA PRO A 166 20.25 10.34 1.61
C PRO A 166 21.69 10.33 2.14
N LYS A 167 22.46 9.26 1.92
CA LYS A 167 23.86 9.16 2.36
C LYS A 167 24.83 10.01 1.53
N ASP A 168 24.42 10.44 0.35
CA ASP A 168 25.26 11.19 -0.57
C ASP A 168 25.13 12.71 -0.36
N HIS A 169 24.44 13.13 0.70
CA HIS A 169 24.16 14.52 1.04
C HIS A 169 24.40 14.80 2.53
N ASP A 170 25.03 15.94 2.83
CA ASP A 170 25.18 16.43 4.22
C ASP A 170 23.90 17.06 4.76
N LYS A 171 23.04 17.57 3.86
CA LYS A 171 21.76 18.18 4.21
C LYS A 171 20.68 17.13 4.45
N PRO A 172 19.69 17.40 5.33
CA PRO A 172 18.50 16.57 5.44
C PRO A 172 17.81 16.40 4.07
N VAL A 173 17.41 15.16 3.74
CA VAL A 173 16.87 14.83 2.41
C VAL A 173 15.66 15.68 2.01
N GLN A 174 14.84 16.11 2.96
CA GLN A 174 13.71 17.00 2.66
C GLN A 174 14.14 18.38 2.13
N GLN A 175 15.29 18.88 2.59
CA GLN A 175 15.87 20.13 2.08
C GLN A 175 16.48 19.93 0.69
N VAL A 176 17.17 18.80 0.47
CA VAL A 176 17.70 18.42 -0.85
C VAL A 176 16.57 18.38 -1.88
N LEU A 177 15.45 17.72 -1.54
CA LEU A 177 14.28 17.65 -2.42
C LEU A 177 13.67 19.03 -2.66
N ALA A 178 13.51 19.86 -1.62
CA ALA A 178 12.99 21.22 -1.79
C ALA A 178 13.87 22.08 -2.72
N GLU A 179 15.19 21.95 -2.63
CA GLU A 179 16.13 22.63 -3.54
C GLU A 179 16.03 22.11 -4.98
N MET A 180 15.91 20.79 -5.16
CA MET A 180 15.77 20.15 -6.49
C MET A 180 14.45 20.47 -7.20
N THR A 181 13.43 20.89 -6.46
CA THR A 181 12.07 21.08 -6.98
C THR A 181 11.51 22.47 -6.70
N ASN A 182 12.37 23.41 -6.31
CA ASN A 182 12.01 24.81 -6.09
C ASN A 182 10.85 25.00 -5.09
N GLY A 183 10.97 24.38 -3.91
CA GLY A 183 10.01 24.55 -2.79
C GLY A 183 9.43 23.24 -2.23
N GLY A 184 9.64 22.12 -2.91
CA GLY A 184 9.15 20.80 -2.50
C GLY A 184 8.39 20.08 -3.61
N VAL A 185 8.07 18.81 -3.40
CA VAL A 185 7.34 17.98 -4.36
C VAL A 185 5.83 18.19 -4.23
N ASP A 186 5.08 17.97 -5.31
CA ASP A 186 3.61 18.07 -5.26
C ASP A 186 3.02 16.95 -4.40
N ARG A 187 3.60 15.75 -4.49
CA ARG A 187 3.21 14.59 -3.69
C ARG A 187 4.44 13.87 -3.15
N SER A 188 4.32 13.30 -1.96
CA SER A 188 5.28 12.31 -1.47
C SER A 188 4.57 11.05 -0.97
N VAL A 189 5.24 9.90 -1.10
CA VAL A 189 4.73 8.62 -0.62
C VAL A 189 5.82 7.89 0.14
N GLU A 190 5.57 7.63 1.42
CA GLU A 190 6.50 6.95 2.32
C GLU A 190 6.18 5.45 2.41
N CYS A 191 7.13 4.60 2.01
CA CYS A 191 6.94 3.16 1.85
C CYS A 191 7.89 2.29 2.70
N THR A 192 8.64 2.88 3.64
CA THR A 192 9.63 2.17 4.47
C THR A 192 9.12 1.82 5.87
N GLY A 193 8.25 2.66 6.45
CA GLY A 193 7.84 2.55 7.85
C GLY A 193 8.83 3.21 8.82
N ASN A 194 9.92 3.81 8.31
CA ASN A 194 10.87 4.53 9.13
C ASN A 194 10.33 5.90 9.52
N ILE A 195 10.31 6.22 10.82
CA ILE A 195 9.71 7.45 11.32
C ILE A 195 10.39 8.72 10.80
N ASN A 196 11.71 8.70 10.63
CA ASN A 196 12.44 9.84 10.06
C ASN A 196 12.07 10.02 8.58
N ALA A 197 11.93 8.92 7.83
CA ALA A 197 11.47 8.99 6.45
C ALA A 197 10.03 9.52 6.34
N MET A 198 9.15 9.22 7.30
CA MET A 198 7.79 9.78 7.35
C MET A 198 7.80 11.30 7.53
N ILE A 199 8.61 11.80 8.49
CA ILE A 199 8.76 13.24 8.72
C ILE A 199 9.34 13.91 7.49
N GLN A 200 10.40 13.34 6.92
CA GLN A 200 11.05 13.85 5.70
C GLN A 200 10.11 13.86 4.49
N ALA A 201 9.32 12.81 4.31
CA ALA A 201 8.32 12.75 3.26
C ALA A 201 7.27 13.85 3.43
N PHE A 202 6.81 14.12 4.65
CA PHE A 202 5.89 15.23 4.92
C PHE A 202 6.55 16.60 4.70
N GLU A 203 7.76 16.81 5.18
CA GLU A 203 8.41 18.12 5.11
C GLU A 203 8.97 18.47 3.73
N CYS A 204 9.16 17.48 2.85
CA CYS A 204 9.65 17.69 1.49
C CYS A 204 8.57 18.10 0.49
N VAL A 205 7.28 18.04 0.86
CA VAL A 205 6.21 18.46 -0.07
C VAL A 205 6.13 19.99 -0.11
N HIS A 206 5.64 20.52 -1.22
CA HIS A 206 5.42 21.95 -1.40
C HIS A 206 4.40 22.48 -0.37
N ASP A 207 4.60 23.68 0.17
CA ASP A 207 3.54 24.38 0.90
C ASP A 207 2.39 24.78 -0.05
N GLY A 208 1.22 25.15 0.48
CA GLY A 208 0.04 25.48 -0.34
C GLY A 208 -0.76 24.26 -0.82
N TRP A 209 -0.11 23.26 -1.44
CA TRP A 209 -0.82 22.16 -2.11
C TRP A 209 -0.20 20.78 -1.96
N GLY A 210 0.95 20.67 -1.29
CA GLY A 210 1.67 19.41 -1.14
C GLY A 210 0.89 18.38 -0.31
N VAL A 211 0.88 17.13 -0.79
CA VAL A 211 0.25 16.02 -0.06
C VAL A 211 1.25 14.90 0.16
N ALA A 212 1.50 14.57 1.43
CA ALA A 212 2.28 13.41 1.81
C ALA A 212 1.37 12.24 2.20
N VAL A 213 1.72 11.04 1.75
CA VAL A 213 1.00 9.81 2.06
C VAL A 213 1.91 8.82 2.78
N LEU A 214 1.55 8.45 4.00
CA LEU A 214 2.24 7.43 4.78
C LEU A 214 1.64 6.05 4.50
N VAL A 215 2.49 5.13 4.07
CA VAL A 215 2.11 3.75 3.69
C VAL A 215 2.88 2.71 4.52
N GLY A 216 4.16 2.98 4.77
CA GLY A 216 5.00 2.11 5.57
C GLY A 216 4.47 1.94 6.99
N VAL A 217 4.51 0.71 7.50
CA VAL A 217 4.05 0.41 8.86
C VAL A 217 5.22 0.62 9.83
N PRO A 218 5.12 1.52 10.81
CA PRO A 218 6.21 1.79 11.73
C PRO A 218 6.28 0.77 12.87
N HIS A 219 7.35 0.85 13.67
CA HIS A 219 7.41 0.17 14.96
C HIS A 219 6.33 0.72 15.90
N LYS A 220 5.87 -0.10 16.86
CA LYS A 220 4.71 0.20 17.74
C LYS A 220 4.86 1.49 18.55
N ASP A 221 6.09 1.87 18.90
CA ASP A 221 6.39 3.03 19.76
C ASP A 221 6.90 4.26 18.98
N ALA A 222 6.80 4.26 17.65
CA ALA A 222 7.27 5.37 16.84
C ALA A 222 6.31 6.57 16.93
N GLU A 223 6.87 7.77 17.14
CA GLU A 223 6.11 9.02 17.22
C GLU A 223 6.42 9.93 16.03
N PHE A 224 5.38 10.37 15.33
CA PHE A 224 5.51 11.34 14.25
C PHE A 224 5.48 12.75 14.84
N MET A 225 6.55 13.51 14.62
CA MET A 225 6.68 14.88 15.12
C MET A 225 7.12 15.82 14.01
N THR A 226 6.41 16.94 13.86
CA THR A 226 6.74 18.02 12.92
C THR A 226 6.20 19.35 13.46
N HIS A 227 6.69 20.47 12.93
CA HIS A 227 6.26 21.79 13.38
C HIS A 227 4.85 22.13 12.87
N PRO A 228 3.91 22.65 13.70
CA PRO A 228 2.53 22.94 13.25
C PRO A 228 2.42 23.90 12.07
N MET A 229 3.38 24.82 11.91
CA MET A 229 3.43 25.70 10.74
C MET A 229 3.55 24.95 9.42
N ASN A 230 4.08 23.73 9.41
CA ASN A 230 4.12 22.92 8.19
C ASN A 230 2.69 22.61 7.69
N PHE A 231 1.73 22.41 8.60
CA PHE A 231 0.32 22.24 8.27
C PHE A 231 -0.39 23.57 8.01
N LEU A 232 -0.11 24.61 8.79
CA LEU A 232 -0.74 25.93 8.59
C LEU A 232 -0.29 26.60 7.28
N ASN A 233 0.89 26.24 6.78
CA ASN A 233 1.32 26.55 5.41
C ASN A 233 0.71 25.58 4.38
N GLU A 234 -0.46 25.02 4.68
CA GLU A 234 -1.33 24.26 3.77
C GLU A 234 -0.72 22.97 3.18
N ARG A 235 0.25 22.34 3.87
CA ARG A 235 0.58 20.93 3.57
C ARG A 235 -0.50 20.01 4.11
N THR A 236 -0.73 18.91 3.41
CA THR A 236 -1.65 17.85 3.84
C THR A 236 -0.90 16.54 4.10
N LEU A 237 -1.18 15.90 5.23
CA LEU A 237 -0.70 14.56 5.55
C LEU A 237 -1.87 13.57 5.55
N LYS A 238 -1.71 12.43 4.87
CA LYS A 238 -2.67 11.33 4.88
C LYS A 238 -1.96 10.02 5.17
N GLY A 239 -2.69 9.07 5.75
CA GLY A 239 -2.29 7.67 5.78
C GLY A 239 -3.09 6.86 4.77
N THR A 240 -2.64 5.66 4.47
CA THR A 240 -3.44 4.69 3.72
C THR A 240 -3.17 3.27 4.21
N PHE A 241 -4.17 2.40 4.03
CA PHE A 241 -4.08 0.99 4.32
C PHE A 241 -4.53 0.22 3.08
N PHE A 242 -3.73 -0.77 2.64
CA PHE A 242 -3.99 -1.53 1.41
C PHE A 242 -4.30 -0.63 0.19
N GLY A 243 -3.67 0.55 0.12
CA GLY A 243 -3.86 1.52 -0.96
C GLY A 243 -5.28 2.10 -1.03
N ASN A 244 -6.03 2.06 0.07
CA ASN A 244 -7.43 2.46 0.15
C ASN A 244 -8.38 1.68 -0.78
N TYR A 245 -8.00 0.46 -1.17
CA TYR A 245 -8.86 -0.45 -1.93
C TYR A 245 -9.77 -1.26 -1.00
N LYS A 246 -11.05 -1.37 -1.34
CA LYS A 246 -11.97 -2.34 -0.73
C LYS A 246 -11.63 -3.75 -1.25
N PRO A 247 -11.24 -4.71 -0.39
CA PRO A 247 -10.66 -5.98 -0.82
C PRO A 247 -11.46 -6.79 -1.84
N ARG A 248 -12.79 -6.87 -1.70
CA ARG A 248 -13.62 -7.72 -2.59
C ARG A 248 -14.15 -6.93 -3.77
N THR A 249 -14.39 -5.65 -3.59
CA THR A 249 -14.99 -4.78 -4.61
C THR A 249 -13.94 -4.25 -5.59
N ASP A 250 -12.77 -3.82 -5.12
CA ASP A 250 -11.82 -3.09 -5.96
C ASP A 250 -10.66 -3.93 -6.48
N LEU A 251 -10.16 -4.90 -5.71
CA LEU A 251 -9.03 -5.74 -6.11
C LEU A 251 -9.25 -6.47 -7.46
N PRO A 252 -10.46 -6.98 -7.78
CA PRO A 252 -10.71 -7.55 -9.10
C PRO A 252 -10.46 -6.56 -10.25
N ASN A 253 -10.73 -5.26 -10.05
CA ASN A 253 -10.45 -4.24 -11.06
C ASN A 253 -8.95 -3.99 -11.25
N VAL A 254 -8.13 -4.18 -10.20
CA VAL A 254 -6.67 -4.13 -10.30
C VAL A 254 -6.15 -5.32 -11.12
N VAL A 255 -6.78 -6.49 -10.99
CA VAL A 255 -6.50 -7.65 -11.85
C VAL A 255 -6.87 -7.32 -13.30
N GLU A 256 -8.04 -6.73 -13.55
CA GLU A 256 -8.44 -6.32 -14.91
C GLU A 256 -7.48 -5.30 -15.52
N LEU A 257 -6.95 -4.37 -14.73
CA LEU A 257 -5.92 -3.43 -15.20
C LEU A 257 -4.65 -4.16 -15.67
N TYR A 258 -4.25 -5.23 -14.97
CA TYR A 258 -3.15 -6.09 -15.39
C TYR A 258 -3.48 -6.86 -16.68
N MET A 259 -4.71 -7.32 -16.85
CA MET A 259 -5.15 -8.10 -18.02
C MET A 259 -5.30 -7.27 -19.29
N LYS A 260 -5.50 -5.95 -19.18
CA LYS A 260 -5.62 -5.00 -20.31
C LYS A 260 -4.28 -4.59 -20.94
N LYS A 261 -3.18 -5.24 -20.57
CA LYS A 261 -1.84 -5.00 -21.13
C LYS A 261 -1.73 -5.45 -22.58
#